data_AF-A0A1B6CKZ6-F1
#
_entry.id   AF-A0A1B6CKZ6-F1
#
_cell.length_a   1.000
_cell.length_b   1.000
_cell.length_c   1.000
_cell.angle_alpha   90.00
_cell.angle_beta   90.00
_cell.angle_gamma   90.00
#
_symmetry.space_group_name_H-M   'P 1'
#
loop_
_entity.id
_entity.type
_entity.pdbx_description
1 polymer ?
#
loop_
_entity_poly.entity_id
_entity_poly.type
_entity_poly.pdbx_seq_one_letter_code
_entity_poly.pdbx_strand_id
1 'polypeptide(L)'
;YDLAYLVELMHTASLIHDDVIDFSTTRRGVLSINAIWQNKTAVIFGDYIFSKSLNIAIKNNYKDYLNIISKTIEKMSEGEIFQIEYFNKMNINKYIYEKIIFKKTAIMIGACCEGGARSINKKKKII
;
A
#
# COMPACT_ATOMS: atom_id res chain seq x y z
N TYR A 1 -2.87 -14.55 -11.23
CA TYR A 1 -3.42 -14.39 -9.87
C TYR A 1 -2.37 -13.96 -8.86
N ASP A 2 -1.13 -14.39 -9.04
CA ASP A 2 0.02 -14.14 -8.17
C ASP A 2 0.22 -12.68 -7.73
N LEU A 3 0.23 -11.74 -8.68
CA LEU A 3 0.34 -10.31 -8.38
C LEU A 3 -0.87 -9.81 -7.56
N ALA A 4 -2.09 -10.17 -7.96
CA ALA A 4 -3.30 -9.71 -7.28
C ALA A 4 -3.28 -10.10 -5.80
N TYR A 5 -2.82 -11.31 -5.50
CA TYR A 5 -2.65 -11.78 -4.13
C TYR A 5 -1.61 -10.96 -3.34
N LEU A 6 -0.45 -10.66 -3.94
CA LEU A 6 0.58 -9.85 -3.30
C LEU A 6 0.11 -8.42 -3.02
N VAL A 7 -0.55 -7.80 -4.02
CA VAL A 7 -1.07 -6.44 -3.90
C VAL A 7 -2.12 -6.36 -2.79
N GLU A 8 -3.04 -7.33 -2.71
CA GLU A 8 -4.08 -7.34 -1.68
C GLU A 8 -3.49 -7.48 -0.26
N LEU A 9 -2.49 -8.35 -0.07
CA LEU A 9 -1.81 -8.48 1.22
C LEU A 9 -1.14 -7.17 1.63
N MET A 10 -0.43 -6.53 0.70
CA MET A 10 0.29 -5.30 0.97
C MET A 10 -0.66 -4.11 1.17
N HIS A 11 -1.79 -4.07 0.45
CA HIS A 11 -2.86 -3.11 0.72
C HIS A 11 -3.47 -3.33 2.10
N THR A 12 -3.71 -4.58 2.49
CA THR A 12 -4.26 -4.90 3.81
C THR A 12 -3.31 -4.45 4.91
N ALA A 13 -2.00 -4.67 4.75
CA ALA A 13 -1.00 -4.15 5.69
C ALA A 13 -1.05 -2.62 5.80
N SER A 14 -1.16 -1.91 4.67
CA SER A 14 -1.25 -0.45 4.69
C SER A 14 -2.50 0.04 5.42
N LEU A 15 -3.66 -0.59 5.20
CA LEU A 15 -4.91 -0.22 5.88
C LEU A 15 -4.84 -0.41 7.40
N ILE A 16 -4.14 -1.46 7.87
CA ILE A 16 -3.95 -1.71 9.31
C ILE A 16 -3.07 -0.63 9.92
N HIS A 17 -2.02 -0.21 9.22
CA HIS A 17 -1.17 0.89 9.64
C HIS A 17 -1.91 2.23 9.60
N ASP A 18 -2.69 2.50 8.54
CA ASP A 18 -3.52 3.70 8.40
C ASP A 18 -4.50 3.82 9.56
N ASP A 19 -5.17 2.74 9.97
CA ASP A 19 -6.11 2.77 11.11
C ASP A 19 -5.43 3.22 12.42
N VAL A 20 -4.14 2.88 12.60
CA VAL A 20 -3.34 3.34 13.74
C VAL A 20 -2.96 4.81 13.61
N ILE A 21 -2.49 5.23 12.42
CA ILE A 21 -2.03 6.59 12.14
C ILE A 21 -3.20 7.58 12.26
N ASP A 22 -4.35 7.23 11.70
CA ASP A 22 -5.55 8.07 11.64
C ASP A 22 -6.42 7.98 12.90
N PHE A 23 -6.02 7.20 13.91
CA PHE A 23 -6.82 6.91 15.12
C PHE A 23 -8.22 6.37 14.80
N SER A 24 -8.36 5.61 13.71
CA SER A 24 -9.64 5.03 13.30
C SER A 24 -9.99 3.85 14.20
N THR A 25 -11.18 3.88 14.81
CA THR A 25 -11.69 2.80 15.69
C THR A 25 -12.59 1.81 14.96
N THR A 26 -12.99 2.14 13.73
CA THR A 26 -13.85 1.29 12.90
C THR A 26 -13.41 1.34 11.44
N ARG A 27 -13.60 0.22 10.73
CA ARG A 27 -13.41 0.09 9.29
C ARG A 27 -14.55 -0.76 8.72
N ARG A 28 -15.29 -0.21 7.76
CA ARG A 28 -16.47 -0.87 7.13
C ARG A 28 -17.52 -1.33 8.16
N GLY A 29 -17.74 -0.55 9.22
CA GLY A 29 -18.72 -0.84 10.27
C GLY A 29 -18.28 -1.88 11.30
N VAL A 30 -17.06 -2.39 11.21
CA VAL A 30 -16.47 -3.35 12.16
C VAL A 30 -15.34 -2.66 12.94
N LEU A 31 -15.09 -3.07 14.18
CA LEU A 31 -13.95 -2.58 14.96
C LEU A 31 -12.63 -2.83 14.21
N SER A 32 -11.78 -1.80 14.17
CA SER A 32 -10.44 -1.90 13.60
C SER A 32 -9.50 -2.72 14.49
N ILE A 33 -8.39 -3.19 13.93
CA ILE A 33 -7.42 -4.03 14.68
C ILE A 33 -6.87 -3.28 15.90
N ASN A 34 -6.56 -2.00 15.75
CA ASN A 34 -6.08 -1.16 16.85
C ASN A 34 -7.15 -0.92 17.93
N ALA A 35 -8.44 -0.91 17.57
CA ALA A 35 -9.51 -0.84 18.56
C ALA A 35 -9.65 -2.13 19.39
N ILE A 36 -9.41 -3.30 18.78
CA ILE A 36 -9.53 -4.60 19.47
C ILE A 36 -8.27 -4.93 20.28
N TRP A 37 -7.08 -4.72 19.70
CA TRP A 37 -5.81 -5.21 20.25
C TRP A 37 -4.77 -4.12 20.55
N GLN A 38 -5.18 -2.85 20.54
CA GLN A 38 -4.32 -1.68 20.75
C GLN A 38 -3.32 -1.41 19.61
N ASN A 39 -2.84 -0.16 19.54
CA ASN A 39 -1.97 0.32 18.47
C ASN A 39 -0.69 -0.52 18.29
N LYS A 40 -0.02 -0.91 19.40
CA LYS A 40 1.24 -1.67 19.32
C LYS A 40 1.06 -3.01 18.61
N THR A 41 -0.01 -3.73 18.92
CA THR A 41 -0.31 -5.01 18.29
C THR A 41 -0.68 -4.84 16.83
N ALA A 42 -1.48 -3.81 16.50
CA ALA A 42 -1.87 -3.52 15.12
C ALA A 42 -0.66 -3.21 14.23
N VAL A 43 0.31 -2.41 14.70
CA VAL A 43 1.55 -2.12 13.96
C VAL A 43 2.33 -3.40 13.66
N ILE A 44 2.59 -4.22 14.68
CA ILE A 44 3.33 -5.48 14.53
C ILE A 44 2.58 -6.45 13.60
N PHE A 45 1.25 -6.47 13.66
CA PHE A 45 0.45 -7.32 12.80
C PHE A 45 0.49 -6.87 11.33
N GLY A 46 0.49 -5.56 11.07
CA GLY A 46 0.76 -4.99 9.74
C GLY A 46 2.14 -5.39 9.22
N ASP A 47 3.18 -5.29 10.05
CA ASP A 47 4.56 -5.70 9.70
C ASP A 47 4.65 -7.20 9.37
N TYR A 48 3.90 -8.02 10.12
CA TYR A 48 3.81 -9.46 9.88
C TYR A 48 3.19 -9.76 8.52
N ILE A 49 2.06 -9.13 8.17
CA ILE A 49 1.40 -9.31 6.86
C ILE A 49 2.34 -8.83 5.74
N PHE A 50 3.00 -7.69 5.93
CA PHE A 50 3.98 -7.16 4.99
C PHE A 50 5.12 -8.16 4.74
N SER A 51 5.77 -8.63 5.80
CA SER A 51 6.84 -9.63 5.73
C SER A 51 6.38 -10.95 5.09
N LYS A 52 5.17 -11.39 5.42
CA LYS A 52 4.57 -12.60 4.84
C LYS A 52 4.41 -12.47 3.32
N SER A 53 3.95 -11.31 2.84
CA SER A 53 3.76 -11.05 1.41
C SER A 53 5.09 -11.12 0.64
N LEU A 54 6.16 -10.52 1.19
CA LEU A 54 7.51 -10.59 0.62
C LEU A 54 8.03 -12.03 0.55
N ASN A 55 7.84 -12.79 1.63
CA ASN A 55 8.30 -14.16 1.70
C ASN A 55 7.57 -15.06 0.68
N ILE A 56 6.28 -14.83 0.46
CA ILE A 56 5.50 -15.51 -0.58
C ILE A 56 6.01 -15.13 -1.98
N ALA A 57 6.32 -13.85 -2.21
CA ALA A 57 6.88 -13.41 -3.48
C ALA A 57 8.24 -14.06 -3.80
N ILE A 58 9.12 -14.14 -2.80
CA ILE A 58 10.45 -14.76 -2.94
C ILE A 58 10.32 -16.26 -3.19
N LYS A 59 9.52 -16.98 -2.40
CA LYS A 59 9.35 -18.44 -2.54
C LYS A 59 8.83 -18.86 -3.91
N ASN A 60 7.96 -18.06 -4.51
CA ASN A 60 7.40 -18.32 -5.83
C ASN A 60 8.16 -17.64 -6.97
N ASN A 61 9.32 -17.03 -6.68
CA ASN A 61 10.21 -16.40 -7.66
C ASN A 61 9.54 -15.27 -8.48
N TYR A 62 8.65 -14.50 -7.85
CA TYR A 62 7.89 -13.40 -8.46
C TYR A 62 8.70 -12.10 -8.61
N LYS A 63 9.94 -12.19 -9.12
CA LYS A 63 10.89 -11.06 -9.17
C LYS A 63 10.34 -9.84 -9.91
N ASP A 64 9.70 -10.04 -11.06
CA ASP A 64 9.16 -8.94 -11.86
C ASP A 64 8.03 -8.20 -11.14
N TYR A 65 7.17 -8.95 -10.43
CA TYR A 65 6.08 -8.39 -9.63
C TYR A 65 6.61 -7.69 -8.37
N LEU A 66 7.62 -8.26 -7.73
CA LEU A 66 8.26 -7.67 -6.55
C LEU A 66 8.79 -6.27 -6.87
N ASN A 67 9.40 -6.06 -8.05
CA ASN A 67 9.92 -4.76 -8.47
C ASN A 67 8.83 -3.71 -8.71
N ILE A 68 7.67 -4.12 -9.25
CA ILE A 68 6.53 -3.21 -9.43
C ILE A 68 5.99 -2.81 -8.06
N ILE A 69 5.76 -3.80 -7.20
CA ILE A 69 5.09 -3.58 -5.94
C ILE A 69 6.01 -2.85 -4.94
N SER A 70 7.31 -3.15 -4.87
CA SER A 70 8.23 -2.46 -3.97
C SER A 70 8.29 -0.95 -4.26
N LYS A 71 8.39 -0.57 -5.55
CA LYS A 71 8.34 0.83 -5.97
C LYS A 71 7.00 1.49 -5.66
N THR A 72 5.91 0.74 -5.81
CA THR A 72 4.56 1.23 -5.51
C THR A 72 4.41 1.54 -4.03
N ILE A 73 4.81 0.61 -3.16
CA ILE A 73 4.79 0.80 -1.70
C ILE A 73 5.68 1.96 -1.28
N GLU A 74 6.91 2.04 -1.80
CA GLU A 74 7.84 3.14 -1.51
C GLU A 74 7.17 4.50 -1.80
N LYS A 75 6.53 4.61 -2.97
CA LYS A 75 5.80 5.82 -3.37
C LYS A 75 4.56 6.09 -2.53
N MET A 76 3.84 5.05 -2.09
CA MET A 76 2.73 5.20 -1.15
C MET A 76 3.21 5.73 0.20
N SER A 77 4.28 5.16 0.76
CA SER A 77 4.89 5.63 2.01
C SER A 77 5.42 7.06 1.88
N GLU A 78 6.06 7.42 0.76
CA GLU A 78 6.40 8.82 0.47
C GLU A 78 5.17 9.72 0.42
N GLY A 79 4.04 9.22 -0.11
CA GLY A 79 2.77 9.92 -0.16
C GLY A 79 2.21 10.19 1.24
N GLU A 80 2.30 9.21 2.13
CA GLU A 80 1.85 9.34 3.53
C GLU A 80 2.72 10.33 4.30
N ILE A 81 4.04 10.23 4.18
CA ILE A 81 4.98 11.21 4.76
C ILE A 81 4.68 12.61 4.23
N PHE A 82 4.44 12.74 2.93
CA PHE A 82 4.09 14.01 2.31
C PHE A 82 2.73 14.53 2.78
N GLN A 83 1.74 13.66 3.02
CA GLN A 83 0.46 14.05 3.61
C GLN A 83 0.66 14.61 5.03
N ILE A 84 1.45 13.94 5.86
CA ILE A 84 1.77 14.36 7.23
C ILE A 84 2.46 15.73 7.23
N GLU A 85 3.39 15.98 6.30
CA GLU A 85 4.10 17.25 6.20
C GLU A 85 3.17 18.44 5.92
N TYR A 86 2.04 18.21 5.26
CA TYR A 86 1.04 19.24 4.93
C TYR A 86 -0.19 19.21 5.84
N PHE A 87 -0.22 18.32 6.83
CA PHE A 87 -1.26 18.29 7.85
C PHE A 87 -1.30 19.64 8.59
N ASN A 88 -2.49 20.24 8.67
CA ASN A 88 -2.73 21.59 9.23
C ASN A 88 -2.05 22.78 8.54
N LYS A 89 -1.48 22.63 7.33
CA LYS A 89 -1.03 23.78 6.53
C LYS A 89 -2.21 24.38 5.75
N MET A 90 -2.54 25.65 5.96
CA MET A 90 -3.66 26.31 5.25
C MET A 90 -3.42 26.51 3.74
N ASN A 91 -2.17 26.36 3.26
CA ASN A 91 -1.79 26.60 1.86
C ASN A 91 -1.53 25.30 1.09
N ILE A 92 -2.44 24.32 1.16
CA ILE A 92 -2.44 23.20 0.20
C ILE A 92 -2.97 23.73 -1.13
N ASN A 93 -2.10 23.81 -2.13
CA ASN A 93 -2.53 24.09 -3.50
C ASN A 93 -2.95 22.80 -4.22
N LYS A 94 -3.65 22.95 -5.35
CA LYS A 94 -4.15 21.83 -6.15
C LYS A 94 -3.05 20.83 -6.54
N TYR A 95 -1.85 21.33 -6.87
CA TYR A 95 -0.72 20.49 -7.24
C TYR A 95 -0.26 19.56 -6.11
N ILE A 96 -0.18 20.08 -4.87
CA ILE A 96 0.16 19.28 -3.68
C ILE A 96 -0.90 18.21 -3.45
N TYR A 97 -2.19 18.58 -3.51
CA TYR A 97 -3.30 17.65 -3.35
C TYR A 97 -3.27 16.51 -4.37
N GLU A 98 -3.11 16.84 -5.66
CA GLU A 98 -3.00 15.86 -6.75
C GLU A 98 -1.82 14.89 -6.53
N LYS A 99 -0.70 15.41 -6.03
CA LYS A 99 0.47 14.59 -5.71
C LYS A 99 0.21 13.62 -4.54
N ILE A 100 -0.52 14.04 -3.51
CA ILE A 100 -0.91 13.18 -2.38
C ILE A 100 -1.81 12.04 -2.87
N ILE A 101 -2.92 12.36 -3.54
CA ILE A 101 -3.88 11.32 -4.00
C ILE A 101 -3.27 10.38 -5.03
N PHE A 102 -2.35 10.89 -5.86
CA PHE A 102 -1.63 10.06 -6.82
C PHE A 102 -0.77 9.01 -6.11
N LYS A 103 0.02 9.44 -5.12
CA LYS A 103 0.91 8.55 -4.38
C LYS A 103 0.17 7.63 -3.42
N LYS A 104 -0.84 8.12 -2.70
CA LYS A 104 -1.57 7.33 -1.70
C LYS A 104 -2.51 6.29 -2.32
N THR A 105 -3.03 6.54 -3.53
CA THR A 105 -4.08 5.69 -4.13
C THR A 105 -3.82 5.35 -5.59
N ALA A 106 -3.60 6.35 -6.45
CA ALA A 106 -3.59 6.09 -7.90
C ALA A 106 -2.44 5.18 -8.34
N ILE A 107 -1.27 5.28 -7.71
CA ILE A 107 -0.11 4.47 -8.08
C ILE A 107 -0.32 2.98 -7.82
N MET A 108 -1.04 2.63 -6.74
CA MET A 108 -1.41 1.25 -6.42
C MET A 108 -2.34 0.67 -7.47
N ILE A 109 -3.34 1.44 -7.90
CA ILE A 109 -4.26 1.04 -8.98
C ILE A 109 -3.50 0.89 -10.30
N GLY A 110 -2.59 1.81 -10.62
CA GLY A 110 -1.71 1.72 -11.78
C GLY A 110 -0.86 0.45 -11.77
N ALA A 111 -0.30 0.09 -10.62
CA ALA A 111 0.48 -1.14 -10.44
C ALA A 111 -0.36 -2.41 -10.67
N CYS A 112 -1.63 -2.42 -10.23
CA CYS A 112 -2.57 -3.51 -10.54
C CYS A 112 -2.76 -3.67 -12.05
N CYS A 113 -2.99 -2.57 -12.77
CA CYS A 113 -3.17 -2.59 -14.22
C CYS A 113 -1.90 -3.03 -14.96
N GLU A 114 -0.75 -2.47 -14.57
CA GLU A 114 0.56 -2.81 -15.15
C GLU A 114 0.87 -4.29 -14.98
N GLY A 115 0.77 -4.79 -13.75
CA GLY A 115 1.10 -6.18 -13.51
C GLY A 115 0.03 -7.15 -14.03
N GLY A 116 -1.24 -6.72 -14.13
CA GLY A 116 -2.27 -7.42 -14.89
C GLY A 116 -1.89 -7.59 -16.37
N ALA A 117 -1.45 -6.51 -17.03
CA ALA A 117 -0.96 -6.56 -18.40
C ALA A 117 0.31 -7.42 -18.57
N ARG A 118 1.24 -7.36 -17.60
CA ARG A 118 2.44 -8.21 -17.62
C ARG A 118 2.14 -9.69 -17.39
N SER A 119 1.05 -10.01 -16.70
CA SER A 119 0.65 -11.41 -16.47
C SER A 119 0.29 -12.15 -17.78
N ILE A 120 -0.17 -11.42 -18.80
CA ILE A 120 -0.48 -11.98 -20.13
C ILE A 120 0.70 -11.83 -21.11
N ASN A 121 1.55 -10.81 -20.93
CA ASN A 121 2.70 -10.54 -21.80
C ASN A 121 4.02 -10.98 -21.15
N LYS A 122 4.37 -12.27 -21.28
CA LYS A 122 5.70 -12.80 -20.88
C LYS A 122 6.89 -12.21 -21.65
N LYS A 123 6.66 -11.34 -22.65
CA LYS A 123 7.69 -10.69 -23.47
C LYS A 123 7.29 -9.26 -23.85
N LYS A 124 7.46 -8.29 -22.95
CA LYS A 124 7.96 -6.93 -23.23
C LYS A 124 7.80 -6.04 -21.99
N LYS A 125 8.84 -5.26 -21.70
CA LYS A 125 8.77 -4.07 -20.86
C LYS A 125 7.63 -3.19 -21.38
N ILE A 126 6.55 -3.12 -20.62
CA ILE A 126 5.58 -2.04 -20.74
C ILE A 126 6.10 -0.97 -19.79
N ILE A 127 6.61 0.09 -20.44
CA ILE A 127 7.07 1.40 -19.94
C ILE A 127 8.32 1.36 -19.04
#